data_AF-A0A8X8YHF1-F1
#
_entry.id   AF-A0A8X8YHF1-F1
#
_cell.length_a   1.000
_cell.length_b   1.000
_cell.length_c   1.000
_cell.angle_alpha   90.00
_cell.angle_beta   90.00
_cell.angle_gamma   90.00
#
_symmetry.space_group_name_H-M   'P 1'
#
loop_
_entity.id
_entity.type
_entity.pdbx_description
1 polymer ?
#
loop_
_entity_poly.entity_id
_entity_poly.type
_entity_poly.pdbx_seq_one_letter_code
_entity_poly.pdbx_strand_id
1 'polypeptide(L)'
;MNILFCTHAGAHTIGTTACFFMPRRLYGFNSTSDSDPRISPQFLPELRRTCPKNGDTGARISLDPVTPGRFDSQVMDNIKTGFAVLASDAQLYNGSLTREVVDSYAGGSRYPHPVRRQHQEARPPRRNQLRLPPRPIAIPKFRSALGKLNAWTAACCPHPPLVHRRVGWRFRECDGGAVVAGPG
;
A
#
# COMPACT_ATOMS: atom_id res chain seq x y z
N MET A 1 -6.23 -8.62 -7.30
CA MET A 1 -5.17 -7.59 -7.23
C MET A 1 -4.90 -7.12 -8.65
N ASN A 2 -4.97 -5.81 -8.93
CA ASN A 2 -4.97 -5.27 -10.31
C ASN A 2 -3.59 -4.73 -10.71
N ILE A 3 -3.29 -4.73 -12.02
CA ILE A 3 -2.05 -4.17 -12.61
C ILE A 3 -1.81 -2.71 -12.22
N LEU A 4 -2.88 -1.93 -12.01
CA LEU A 4 -2.81 -0.55 -11.51
C LEU A 4 -2.05 -0.42 -10.18
N PHE A 5 -2.03 -1.48 -9.38
CA PHE A 5 -1.31 -1.48 -8.11
C PHE A 5 0.22 -1.59 -8.32
N CYS A 6 0.70 -2.24 -9.38
CA CYS A 6 2.13 -2.35 -9.71
C CYS A 6 2.73 -0.99 -10.11
N THR A 7 1.98 -0.17 -10.84
CA THR A 7 2.46 1.16 -11.28
C THR A 7 2.60 2.11 -10.08
N HIS A 8 1.72 1.99 -9.09
CA HIS A 8 1.82 2.75 -7.83
C HIS A 8 3.06 2.34 -7.02
N ALA A 9 3.32 1.04 -6.88
CA ALA A 9 4.52 0.57 -6.19
C ALA A 9 5.81 1.01 -6.90
N GLY A 10 5.80 1.14 -8.23
CA GLY A 10 6.92 1.73 -8.96
C GLY A 10 7.23 3.18 -8.54
N ALA A 11 6.22 3.96 -8.15
CA ALA A 11 6.44 5.33 -7.65
C ALA A 11 7.11 5.36 -6.27
N HIS A 12 7.11 4.25 -5.53
CA HIS A 12 7.78 4.13 -4.23
C HIS A 12 9.32 3.99 -4.34
N THR A 13 9.90 4.09 -5.54
CA THR A 13 11.37 4.22 -5.73
C THR A 13 11.95 5.47 -5.07
N ILE A 14 11.18 6.56 -4.96
CA ILE A 14 11.58 7.76 -4.21
C ILE A 14 10.59 8.02 -3.08
N GLY A 15 11.15 8.42 -1.94
CA GLY A 15 10.39 8.96 -0.82
C GLY A 15 10.52 8.11 0.43
N THR A 16 9.70 8.46 1.41
CA THR A 16 9.74 7.83 2.73
C THR A 16 8.33 7.59 3.23
N THR A 17 8.18 6.56 4.05
CA THR A 17 6.95 6.29 4.78
C THR A 17 7.18 6.38 6.28
N ALA A 18 6.10 6.61 7.03
CA ALA A 18 6.15 6.65 8.48
C ALA A 18 6.12 5.24 9.07
N CYS A 19 6.82 5.04 10.20
CA CYS A 19 6.81 3.78 10.94
C CYS A 19 5.41 3.36 11.37
N PHE A 20 4.42 4.27 11.42
CA PHE A 20 3.00 3.96 11.62
C PHE A 20 2.47 2.79 10.77
N PHE A 21 2.95 2.59 9.55
CA PHE A 21 2.47 1.51 8.65
C PHE A 21 3.13 0.14 8.88
N MET A 22 4.13 0.05 9.77
CA MET A 22 5.00 -1.11 9.92
C MET A 22 4.62 -2.15 11.01
N PRO A 23 4.03 -1.80 12.17
CA PRO A 23 3.94 -2.71 13.30
C PRO A 23 3.29 -4.05 12.96
N ARG A 24 2.18 -4.02 12.20
CA ARG A 24 1.43 -5.23 11.81
C ARG A 24 2.28 -6.25 11.06
N ARG A 25 3.24 -5.79 10.23
CA ARG A 25 4.10 -6.69 9.45
C ARG A 25 5.42 -7.02 10.14
N LEU A 26 5.85 -6.20 11.10
CA LEU A 26 7.09 -6.43 11.85
C LEU A 26 6.89 -7.26 13.12
N TYR A 27 5.69 -7.25 13.72
CA TYR A 27 5.41 -7.85 15.02
C TYR A 27 4.01 -8.48 15.06
N GLY A 28 3.89 -9.69 15.61
CA GLY A 28 2.62 -10.42 15.74
C GLY A 28 1.80 -10.53 14.44
N PHE A 29 2.46 -10.88 13.32
CA PHE A 29 1.82 -10.89 12.00
C PHE A 29 0.58 -11.80 11.92
N ASN A 30 0.68 -13.02 12.47
CA ASN A 30 -0.45 -13.93 12.63
C ASN A 30 -0.19 -14.89 13.81
N SER A 31 -1.05 -15.89 14.00
CA SER A 31 -0.91 -16.87 15.09
C SER A 31 0.30 -17.79 14.97
N THR A 32 0.93 -17.87 13.79
CA THR A 32 2.04 -18.80 13.50
C THR A 32 3.38 -18.11 13.25
N SER A 33 3.40 -16.80 12.99
CA SER A 33 4.58 -16.02 12.63
C SER A 33 4.55 -14.65 13.30
N ASP A 34 5.67 -14.30 13.95
CA ASP A 34 5.86 -13.00 14.59
C ASP A 34 6.07 -11.87 13.57
N SER A 35 6.51 -12.17 12.35
CA SER A 35 6.69 -11.16 11.30
C SER A 35 6.15 -11.66 9.97
N ASP A 36 5.92 -10.74 9.03
CA ASP A 36 5.49 -11.06 7.68
C ASP A 36 6.56 -11.94 7.00
N PRO A 37 6.23 -13.19 6.62
CA PRO A 37 7.21 -14.15 6.07
C PRO A 37 7.78 -13.71 4.71
N ARG A 38 7.22 -12.67 4.09
CA ARG A 38 7.75 -12.09 2.84
C ARG A 38 8.87 -11.08 3.09
N ILE A 39 9.13 -10.70 4.33
CA ILE A 39 10.28 -9.87 4.68
C ILE A 39 11.52 -10.76 4.66
N SER A 40 12.56 -10.33 3.94
CA SER A 40 13.84 -11.02 3.98
C SER A 40 14.36 -11.09 5.43
N PRO A 41 14.81 -12.26 5.92
CA PRO A 41 15.42 -12.39 7.25
C PRO A 41 16.61 -11.44 7.47
N GLN A 42 17.29 -11.05 6.40
CA GLN A 42 18.40 -10.09 6.46
C GLN A 42 17.91 -8.65 6.65
N PHE A 43 16.71 -8.33 6.18
CA PHE A 43 16.15 -6.98 6.21
C PHE A 43 15.29 -6.71 7.45
N LEU A 44 14.66 -7.74 8.01
CA LEU A 44 13.82 -7.63 9.20
C LEU A 44 14.52 -6.92 10.39
N PRO A 45 15.78 -7.23 10.74
CA PRO A 45 16.48 -6.55 11.83
C PRO A 45 16.63 -5.04 11.59
N GLU A 46 16.88 -4.64 10.34
CA GLU A 46 17.01 -3.24 9.95
C GLU A 46 15.67 -2.48 10.07
N LEU A 47 14.58 -3.11 9.61
CA LEU A 47 13.23 -2.56 9.78
C LEU A 47 12.87 -2.39 11.25
N ARG A 48 13.17 -3.38 12.10
CA ARG A 48 12.90 -3.32 13.55
C ARG A 48 13.77 -2.31 14.29
N ARG A 49 15.02 -2.13 13.86
CA ARG A 49 15.92 -1.10 14.39
C ARG A 49 15.40 0.31 14.09
N THR A 50 14.85 0.50 12.90
CA THR A 50 14.32 1.79 12.45
C THR A 50 12.91 2.06 13.01
N CYS A 51 12.06 1.04 13.05
CA CYS A 51 10.68 1.10 13.54
C CYS A 51 10.46 0.09 14.69
N PRO A 52 10.96 0.38 15.91
CA PRO A 52 10.78 -0.51 17.04
C PRO A 52 9.32 -0.56 17.52
N LYS A 53 8.93 -1.66 18.19
CA LYS A 53 7.54 -1.96 18.60
C LYS A 53 6.84 -0.82 19.36
N ASN A 54 7.58 -0.14 20.25
CA ASN A 54 7.11 1.00 21.03
C ASN A 54 7.92 2.27 20.68
N GLY A 55 8.33 2.39 19.42
CA GLY A 55 9.10 3.53 18.90
C GLY A 55 8.25 4.73 18.53
N ASP A 56 8.93 5.75 18.00
CA ASP A 56 8.28 6.89 17.36
C ASP A 56 7.55 6.45 16.08
N THR A 57 6.22 6.60 16.06
CA THR A 57 5.39 6.25 14.90
C THR A 57 5.57 7.24 13.73
N GLY A 58 6.06 8.45 14.02
CA GLY A 58 6.38 9.49 13.05
C GLY A 58 7.76 9.34 12.39
N ALA A 59 8.62 8.47 12.94
CA ALA A 59 9.93 8.18 12.35
C ALA A 59 9.78 7.71 10.89
N ARG A 60 10.68 8.18 10.04
CA ARG A 60 10.59 7.98 8.59
C ARG A 60 11.62 6.96 8.13
N ILE A 61 11.19 6.08 7.22
CA ILE A 61 12.05 5.09 6.56
C ILE A 61 11.95 5.26 5.04
N SER A 62 13.06 5.08 4.34
CA SER A 62 13.07 5.07 2.87
C SER A 62 12.18 3.94 2.34
N LEU A 63 11.41 4.20 1.30
CA LEU A 63 10.65 3.16 0.62
C LEU A 63 11.54 2.30 -0.30
N ASP A 64 12.66 2.86 -0.74
CA ASP A 64 13.73 2.17 -1.43
C ASP A 64 15.01 2.19 -0.55
N PRO A 65 15.30 1.09 0.17
CA PRO A 65 16.47 1.01 1.03
C PRO A 65 17.80 0.92 0.27
N VAL A 66 17.78 0.53 -1.01
CA VAL A 66 19.01 0.27 -1.79
C VAL A 66 19.47 1.52 -2.54
N THR A 67 18.54 2.25 -3.16
CA THR A 67 18.86 3.48 -3.91
C THR A 67 18.01 4.68 -3.46
N PRO A 68 18.09 5.09 -2.19
CA PRO A 68 17.26 6.16 -1.66
C PRO A 68 17.44 7.45 -2.47
N GLY A 69 16.34 7.98 -3.02
CA GLY A 69 16.31 9.25 -3.73
C GLY A 69 16.67 9.17 -5.23
N ARG A 70 16.93 7.98 -5.77
CA ARG A 70 17.05 7.77 -7.22
C ARG A 70 15.72 7.24 -7.75
N PHE A 71 15.28 7.77 -8.90
CA PHE A 71 14.10 7.23 -9.59
C PHE A 71 14.57 6.16 -10.56
N ASP A 72 14.51 4.91 -10.14
CA ASP A 72 14.90 3.76 -10.95
C ASP A 72 13.99 2.55 -10.64
N SER A 73 14.35 1.37 -11.16
CA SER A 73 13.54 0.16 -10.98
C SER A 73 13.90 -0.62 -9.72
N GLN A 74 14.80 -0.13 -8.87
CA GLN A 74 15.33 -0.89 -7.74
C GLN A 74 14.22 -1.29 -6.75
N VAL A 75 13.14 -0.51 -6.64
CA VAL A 75 11.95 -0.88 -5.84
C VAL A 75 11.34 -2.22 -6.29
N MET A 76 11.40 -2.56 -7.58
CA MET A 76 10.90 -3.84 -8.10
C MET A 76 11.81 -5.00 -7.70
N ASP A 77 13.13 -4.79 -7.74
CA ASP A 77 14.12 -5.75 -7.25
C ASP A 77 13.99 -5.95 -5.74
N ASN A 78 13.68 -4.88 -4.99
CA ASN A 78 13.42 -4.95 -3.56
C ASN A 78 12.15 -5.77 -3.26
N ILE A 79 11.07 -5.61 -4.03
CA ILE A 79 9.85 -6.43 -3.90
C ILE A 79 10.16 -7.92 -4.09
N LYS A 80 10.91 -8.24 -5.15
CA LYS A 80 11.31 -9.61 -5.47
C LYS A 80 12.18 -10.27 -4.39
N THR A 81 13.08 -9.50 -3.79
CA THR A 81 14.06 -10.00 -2.82
C THR A 81 13.58 -9.94 -1.37
N GLY A 82 12.35 -9.49 -1.12
CA GLY A 82 11.80 -9.36 0.24
C GLY A 82 12.28 -8.12 1.00
N PHE A 83 12.83 -7.14 0.29
CA PHE A 83 13.25 -5.83 0.79
C PHE A 83 12.16 -4.75 0.62
N ALA A 84 10.96 -5.11 0.16
CA ALA A 84 9.82 -4.19 0.14
C ALA A 84 9.47 -3.71 1.56
N VAL A 85 9.40 -2.39 1.72
CA VAL A 85 9.16 -1.71 3.01
C VAL A 85 7.67 -1.67 3.39
N LEU A 86 6.76 -1.61 2.42
CA LEU A 86 5.32 -1.72 2.67
C LEU A 86 4.82 -3.15 2.45
N ALA A 87 3.88 -3.59 3.30
CA ALA A 87 3.23 -4.89 3.13
C ALA A 87 2.43 -4.97 1.82
N SER A 88 1.88 -3.84 1.36
CA SER A 88 1.15 -3.75 0.11
C SER A 88 2.07 -4.03 -1.08
N ASP A 89 3.28 -3.49 -1.09
CA ASP A 89 4.24 -3.69 -2.17
C ASP A 89 4.75 -5.14 -2.17
N ALA A 90 5.01 -5.70 -0.98
CA ALA A 90 5.38 -7.11 -0.84
C ALA A 90 4.30 -8.08 -1.38
N GLN A 91 3.01 -7.69 -1.38
CA GLN A 91 1.93 -8.52 -1.94
C GLN A 91 2.01 -8.67 -3.46
N LEU A 92 2.68 -7.76 -4.16
CA LEU A 92 2.80 -7.80 -5.62
C LEU A 92 3.50 -9.06 -6.12
N TYR A 93 4.42 -9.61 -5.34
CA TYR A 93 5.15 -10.82 -5.71
C TYR A 93 4.40 -12.12 -5.38
N ASN A 94 3.16 -12.06 -4.88
CA ASN A 94 2.38 -13.24 -4.50
C ASN A 94 1.46 -13.78 -5.62
N GLY A 95 0.92 -12.90 -6.46
CA GLY A 95 0.07 -13.29 -7.60
C GLY A 95 0.88 -13.51 -8.87
N SER A 96 0.50 -14.47 -9.73
CA SER A 96 1.21 -14.77 -10.98
C SER A 96 1.31 -13.55 -11.91
N LEU A 97 0.18 -12.90 -12.20
CA LEU A 97 0.15 -11.73 -13.10
C LEU A 97 0.93 -10.53 -12.55
N THR A 98 0.80 -10.22 -11.26
CA THR A 98 1.52 -9.10 -10.66
C THR A 98 3.01 -9.39 -10.53
N ARG A 99 3.39 -10.66 -10.28
CA ARG A 99 4.77 -11.11 -10.29
C ARG A 99 5.41 -10.96 -11.65
N GLU A 100 4.74 -11.40 -12.72
CA GLU A 100 5.22 -11.21 -14.10
C GLU A 100 5.47 -9.73 -14.41
N VAL A 101 4.57 -8.85 -13.97
CA VAL A 101 4.77 -7.40 -14.07
C VAL A 101 6.00 -6.98 -13.28
N VAL A 102 6.12 -7.31 -11.98
CA VAL A 102 7.31 -6.95 -11.18
C VAL A 102 8.60 -7.44 -11.86
N ASP A 103 8.65 -8.68 -12.32
CA ASP A 103 9.81 -9.28 -13.00
C ASP A 103 10.15 -8.57 -14.32
N SER A 104 9.15 -8.04 -15.05
CA SER A 104 9.39 -7.30 -16.30
C SER A 104 10.00 -5.91 -16.08
N TYR A 105 9.78 -5.29 -14.91
CA TYR A 105 10.38 -4.01 -14.55
C TYR A 105 11.68 -4.16 -13.75
N ALA A 106 11.92 -5.28 -13.08
CA ALA A 106 13.13 -5.54 -12.29
C ALA A 106 14.41 -5.60 -13.16
N GLY A 107 15.56 -5.26 -12.58
CA GLY A 107 16.87 -5.36 -13.24
C GLY A 107 17.21 -4.23 -14.21
N GLY A 108 16.58 -3.05 -14.09
CA GLY A 108 17.03 -1.79 -14.70
C GLY A 108 16.93 -1.69 -16.23
N SER A 109 16.64 -2.77 -16.95
CA SER A 109 16.73 -2.75 -18.42
C SER A 109 15.97 -3.91 -19.09
N ARG A 110 14.63 -3.89 -19.06
CA ARG A 110 13.80 -4.61 -20.04
C ARG A 110 12.57 -3.82 -20.52
N TYR A 111 12.68 -2.50 -20.53
CA TYR A 111 11.83 -1.69 -21.40
C TYR A 111 12.54 -1.46 -22.74
N PRO A 112 12.04 -2.01 -23.87
CA PRO A 112 12.18 -1.30 -25.13
C PRO A 112 11.52 0.07 -24.93
N HIS A 113 12.34 1.12 -24.74
CA HIS A 113 11.87 2.48 -24.61
C HIS A 113 11.00 2.87 -25.81
N PRO A 114 9.86 3.55 -25.53
CA PRO A 114 9.78 4.93 -26.01
C PRO A 114 9.38 5.92 -24.89
N VAL A 115 9.66 5.62 -23.62
CA VAL A 115 9.30 6.51 -22.49
C VAL A 115 10.32 7.65 -22.26
N ARG A 116 11.33 7.80 -23.12
CA ARG A 116 12.22 8.98 -23.08
C ARG A 116 11.54 10.27 -23.56
N ARG A 117 10.35 10.21 -24.17
CA ARG A 117 9.59 11.40 -24.61
C ARG A 117 8.60 11.97 -23.58
N GLN A 118 8.01 11.16 -22.69
CA GLN A 118 6.92 11.67 -21.84
C GLN A 118 7.39 12.62 -20.72
N HIS A 119 8.59 12.47 -20.17
CA HIS A 119 9.08 13.41 -19.16
C HIS A 119 9.50 14.77 -19.72
N GLN A 120 9.79 14.88 -21.01
CA GLN A 120 10.10 16.17 -21.66
C GLN A 120 8.86 16.84 -22.26
N GLU A 121 7.84 16.08 -22.69
CA GLU A 121 6.57 16.61 -23.21
C GLU A 121 5.50 16.86 -22.14
N ALA A 122 5.63 16.31 -20.94
CA ALA A 122 4.68 16.53 -19.84
C ALA A 122 5.04 17.69 -18.89
N ARG A 123 5.94 18.62 -19.28
CA ARG A 123 5.97 19.95 -18.64
C ARG A 123 4.88 20.77 -19.33
N PRO A 124 3.65 20.87 -18.78
CA PRO A 124 2.66 21.78 -19.35
C PRO A 124 3.31 23.17 -19.42
N PRO A 125 3.13 23.93 -20.51
CA PRO A 125 3.51 25.34 -20.51
C PRO A 125 2.89 25.96 -19.27
N ARG A 126 3.62 26.85 -18.56
CA ARG A 126 3.04 27.58 -17.43
C ARG A 126 1.77 28.26 -17.93
N ARG A 127 0.61 27.62 -17.72
CA ARG A 127 -0.66 28.33 -17.76
C ARG A 127 -0.46 29.41 -16.72
N ASN A 128 -0.51 30.65 -17.17
CA ASN A 128 -0.72 31.78 -16.30
C ASN A 128 -1.92 31.38 -15.44
N GLN A 129 -1.67 30.90 -14.22
CA GLN A 129 -2.73 30.67 -13.26
C GLN A 129 -3.28 32.06 -13.03
N LEU A 130 -4.38 32.40 -13.71
CA LEU A 130 -5.29 33.37 -13.13
C LEU A 130 -5.53 32.86 -11.72
N ARG A 131 -5.01 33.59 -10.72
CA ARG A 131 -5.38 33.39 -9.33
C ARG A 131 -6.89 33.53 -9.30
N LEU A 132 -7.60 32.41 -9.23
CA LEU A 132 -9.01 32.46 -8.94
C LEU A 132 -9.12 33.03 -7.51
N PRO A 133 -9.95 34.07 -7.29
CA PRO A 133 -10.18 34.58 -5.96
C PRO A 133 -10.74 33.44 -5.08
N PRO A 134 -10.41 33.42 -3.78
CA PRO A 134 -10.93 32.41 -2.88
C PRO A 134 -12.46 32.48 -2.89
N ARG A 135 -13.13 31.43 -3.37
CA ARG A 135 -14.57 31.29 -3.15
C ARG A 135 -14.78 30.91 -1.68
N PRO A 136 -15.75 31.52 -0.98
CA PRO A 136 -16.11 31.08 0.35
C PRO A 136 -16.56 29.62 0.32
N ILE A 137 -15.99 28.81 1.23
CA ILE A 137 -16.36 27.41 1.43
C ILE A 137 -17.78 27.39 2.02
N ALA A 138 -18.78 27.18 1.17
CA ALA A 138 -20.10 26.79 1.65
C ALA A 138 -20.07 25.28 1.96
N ILE A 139 -20.10 24.93 3.24
CA ILE A 139 -20.25 23.55 3.70
C ILE A 139 -21.69 23.11 3.37
N PRO A 140 -21.90 22.14 2.44
CA PRO A 140 -23.23 21.61 2.22
C PRO A 140 -23.63 20.81 3.45
N LYS A 141 -24.76 21.14 4.08
CA LYS A 141 -25.39 20.30 5.10
C LYS A 141 -25.71 18.95 4.46
N PHE A 142 -24.97 17.91 4.82
CA PHE A 142 -25.29 16.53 4.47
C PHE A 142 -26.60 16.15 5.15
N ARG A 143 -27.71 16.16 4.39
CA ARG A 143 -28.89 15.37 4.72
C ARG A 143 -28.61 13.92 4.33
N SER A 144 -28.79 13.01 5.29
CA SER A 144 -28.63 11.58 5.15
C SER A 144 -29.33 11.02 3.91
N ALA A 145 -28.56 10.39 3.04
CA ALA A 145 -29.05 9.43 2.04
C ALA A 145 -28.49 8.04 2.39
N LEU A 146 -29.02 7.45 3.46
CA LEU A 146 -28.90 6.01 3.71
C LEU A 146 -29.78 5.30 2.67
N GLY A 147 -29.17 4.84 1.58
CA GLY A 147 -29.87 4.05 0.58
C GLY A 147 -29.17 4.08 -0.77
N LYS A 148 -28.04 3.35 -0.87
CA LYS A 148 -27.41 2.81 -2.10
C LYS A 148 -25.94 2.43 -1.82
N LEU A 149 -25.70 1.55 -0.84
CA LEU A 149 -24.36 1.02 -0.50
C LEU A 149 -24.37 -0.50 -0.26
N ASN A 150 -25.29 -1.21 -0.90
CA ASN A 150 -25.42 -2.67 -0.82
C ASN A 150 -25.32 -3.28 -2.22
N ALA A 151 -24.13 -3.24 -2.83
CA ALA A 151 -23.83 -4.01 -4.04
C ALA A 151 -22.34 -4.43 -4.18
N TRP A 152 -21.45 -4.12 -3.22
CA TRP A 152 -20.01 -4.45 -3.33
C TRP A 152 -19.48 -5.45 -2.30
N THR A 153 -20.31 -5.98 -1.40
CA THR A 153 -19.87 -6.85 -0.30
C THR A 153 -19.88 -8.36 -0.61
N ALA A 154 -20.14 -8.80 -1.85
CA ALA A 154 -20.36 -10.22 -2.14
C ALA A 154 -19.16 -10.98 -2.77
N ALA A 155 -17.99 -10.35 -2.96
CA ALA A 155 -16.92 -10.96 -3.78
C ALA A 155 -15.69 -11.52 -3.02
N CYS A 156 -15.69 -11.59 -1.68
CA CYS A 156 -14.46 -11.92 -0.92
C CYS A 156 -14.51 -13.12 0.03
N CYS A 157 -15.55 -13.96 0.05
CA CYS A 157 -15.60 -15.14 0.93
C CYS A 157 -16.07 -16.39 0.15
N PRO A 158 -15.22 -17.41 -0.08
CA PRO A 158 -15.64 -18.63 -0.79
C PRO A 158 -16.24 -19.72 0.12
N HIS A 159 -16.49 -19.48 1.41
CA HIS A 159 -17.12 -20.48 2.30
C HIS A 159 -18.16 -19.88 3.27
N PRO A 160 -19.21 -20.66 3.64
CA PRO A 160 -20.24 -20.21 4.58
C PRO A 160 -19.71 -20.20 6.03
N PRO A 161 -20.06 -19.20 6.86
CA PRO A 161 -19.56 -19.10 8.23
C PRO A 161 -20.28 -20.07 9.18
N LEU A 162 -19.51 -20.70 10.08
CA LEU A 162 -20.03 -21.39 11.25
C LEU A 162 -20.47 -20.36 12.31
N VAL A 163 -21.69 -20.50 12.82
CA VAL A 163 -22.31 -19.56 13.77
C VAL A 163 -21.96 -19.96 15.21
N HIS A 164 -21.20 -19.14 15.93
CA HIS A 164 -21.15 -19.18 17.39
C HIS A 164 -21.79 -17.90 17.98
N ARG A 165 -22.87 -18.08 18.75
CA ARG A 165 -23.50 -17.01 19.54
C ARG A 165 -22.74 -16.84 20.86
N ARG A 166 -22.14 -15.66 21.08
CA ARG A 166 -22.05 -15.05 22.41
C ARG A 166 -22.75 -13.70 22.39
N VAL A 167 -23.36 -13.40 23.51
CA VAL A 167 -24.34 -12.35 23.77
C VAL A 167 -23.83 -10.95 23.35
N GLY A 168 -24.64 -10.23 22.58
CA GLY A 168 -24.58 -8.76 22.46
C GLY A 168 -23.73 -8.15 21.33
N TRP A 169 -22.90 -8.91 20.62
CA TRP A 169 -22.04 -8.36 19.56
C TRP A 169 -22.08 -9.20 18.28
N ARG A 170 -22.30 -8.56 17.11
CA ARG A 170 -22.07 -9.19 15.81
C ARG A 170 -20.66 -8.83 15.35
N PHE A 171 -19.72 -9.75 15.50
CA PHE A 171 -18.43 -9.66 14.83
C PHE A 171 -18.55 -10.29 13.44
N ARG A 172 -18.19 -9.51 12.41
CA ARG A 172 -17.84 -10.05 11.10
C ARG A 172 -16.33 -10.03 11.00
N GLU A 173 -15.75 -11.21 11.00
CA GLU A 173 -14.32 -11.39 10.81
C GLU A 173 -14.11 -11.81 9.36
N CYS A 174 -13.38 -10.99 8.61
CA CYS A 174 -12.86 -11.33 7.30
C CYS A 174 -11.37 -11.03 7.39
N ASP A 175 -10.54 -12.00 7.03
CA ASP A 175 -9.09 -11.83 6.99
C ASP A 175 -8.73 -10.52 6.27
N GLY A 176 -8.08 -9.61 6.99
CA GLY A 176 -7.34 -8.51 6.37
C GLY A 176 -7.79 -7.07 6.59
N GLY A 177 -8.88 -6.74 7.30
CA GLY A 177 -9.21 -5.33 7.52
C GLY A 177 -10.26 -5.04 8.58
N ALA A 178 -9.96 -4.10 9.47
CA ALA A 178 -10.96 -3.53 10.37
C ALA A 178 -11.95 -2.68 9.55
N VAL A 179 -13.25 -2.97 9.66
CA VAL A 179 -14.31 -2.04 9.25
C VAL A 179 -14.88 -1.41 10.51
N VAL A 180 -15.01 -0.09 10.45
CA VAL A 180 -15.50 0.83 11.49
C VAL A 180 -16.65 0.24 12.31
N ALA A 181 -16.48 0.24 13.63
CA ALA A 181 -17.56 -0.01 14.59
C ALA A 181 -18.52 1.20 14.60
N GLY A 182 -19.81 0.95 14.37
CA GLY A 182 -20.88 1.91 14.61
C GLY A 182 -21.84 1.38 15.69
N PRO A 183 -22.54 2.24 16.45
CA PRO A 183 -23.46 1.82 17.50
C PRO A 183 -24.67 1.08 16.92
N GLY A 184 -25.16 0.12 17.71
CA GLY A 184 -26.22 -0.83 17.34
C GLY A 184 -27.62 -0.27 17.32
#